data_AF-H7BX59-F1
#
_entry.id   AF-H7BX59-F1
#
_cell.length_a   1.000
_cell.length_b   1.000
_cell.length_c   1.000
_cell.angle_alpha   90.00
_cell.angle_beta   90.00
_cell.angle_gamma   90.00
#
_symmetry.space_group_name_H-M   'P 1'
#
loop_
_entity.id
_entity.type
_entity.pdbx_description
1 polymer ?
#
loop_
_entity_poly.entity_id
_entity_poly.type
_entity_poly.pdbx_seq_one_letter_code
_entity_poly.pdbx_strand_id
1 'polypeptide(L)'
;MGFPRLWAALLRNWGRWTARPGPRVPGLPPMAGNKVPPALASHQPDRKGRGGWVWEETEHPAKRVKGGEDEEPPRKLPKRKIVLLMAYSGKGYHGMQRNLGSSQFRTIEDDLVSALVQAGCIPENHGTDMRKMSFQRCARTDKPLRTSACFCLYTGFLFHWGVSAAGQVVSLKVWLIDDILDKINSHLPSHIRILGLKRVTGGFNSKNKCDARTYCYMLPTFAFAHKDRDVQDESYRLSAETLQQVNRLLACYKGTHNFHNFTSQKGPREPSARRYILEMYCEEPFVREGLEFAVIKVKGQSFMMHQIRKMVGLVVAIVKGYAPESVLERSWGEEKVDVPKAPGLGLVLERVHFEKYNQRFGGDGLHEPLDWTQEEGKVTAFKEQYIYPTIVSTERDERSMAQWLNTLPIHNFSGTALGAADTGAKVPSSLEGSEGDGDTD
;
A
#
# COMPACT_ATOMS: atom_id res chain seq x y z
N MET A 1 8.18 -22.86 40.73
CA MET A 1 8.21 -21.50 41.30
C MET A 1 8.24 -20.54 40.12
N GLY A 2 7.28 -19.68 39.81
CA GLY A 2 6.04 -19.28 40.48
C GLY A 2 5.72 -17.88 39.98
N PHE A 3 5.09 -17.75 38.79
CA PHE A 3 4.35 -16.55 38.36
C PHE A 3 3.42 -16.92 37.19
N PRO A 4 2.13 -17.21 37.47
CA PRO A 4 1.07 -16.78 36.55
C PRO A 4 -0.16 -16.32 37.34
N ARG A 5 -0.21 -15.04 37.76
CA ARG A 5 -1.43 -14.47 38.38
C ARG A 5 -1.79 -13.03 38.00
N LEU A 6 -1.09 -12.39 37.06
CA LEU A 6 -1.42 -11.02 36.65
C LEU A 6 -2.14 -10.88 35.30
N TRP A 7 -2.25 -11.95 34.50
CA TRP A 7 -2.94 -11.86 33.19
C TRP A 7 -4.44 -12.19 33.21
N ALA A 8 -4.96 -12.75 34.31
CA ALA A 8 -6.38 -13.09 34.44
C ALA A 8 -7.27 -11.92 34.90
N ALA A 9 -6.69 -10.78 35.27
CA ALA A 9 -7.43 -9.62 35.81
C ALA A 9 -7.84 -8.59 34.74
N LEU A 10 -7.24 -8.60 33.54
CA LEU A 10 -7.57 -7.65 32.47
C LEU A 10 -8.61 -8.17 31.46
N LEU A 11 -9.01 -9.44 31.56
CA LEU A 11 -10.03 -10.07 30.70
C LEU A 11 -11.44 -10.10 31.32
N ARG A 12 -11.66 -9.51 32.51
CA ARG A 12 -12.95 -9.57 33.24
C ARG A 12 -13.84 -8.33 33.14
N ASN A 13 -13.47 -7.32 32.34
CA ASN A 13 -14.25 -6.07 32.29
C ASN A 13 -14.94 -5.77 30.96
N TRP A 14 -15.22 -6.78 30.13
CA TRP A 14 -16.13 -6.65 28.99
C TRP A 14 -17.48 -7.29 29.34
N GLY A 15 -18.33 -6.48 29.95
CA GLY A 15 -19.69 -6.83 30.34
C GLY A 15 -20.59 -7.15 29.16
N ARG A 16 -21.44 -8.17 29.38
CA ARG A 16 -22.56 -8.62 28.55
C ARG A 16 -23.42 -7.46 28.04
N TRP A 17 -23.66 -7.40 26.74
CA TRP A 17 -24.81 -6.70 26.17
C TRP A 17 -25.94 -7.70 25.90
N THR A 18 -26.93 -7.70 26.78
CA THR A 18 -28.23 -8.33 26.55
C THR A 18 -29.05 -7.46 25.60
N ALA A 19 -29.57 -8.06 24.52
CA ALA A 19 -30.49 -7.40 23.60
C ALA A 19 -31.80 -7.01 24.30
N ARG A 20 -32.23 -5.76 24.15
CA ARG A 20 -33.61 -5.33 24.39
C ARG A 20 -34.27 -4.99 23.04
N PRO A 21 -35.51 -5.41 22.77
CA PRO A 21 -36.19 -5.15 21.51
C PRO A 21 -36.76 -3.73 21.45
N GLY A 22 -36.53 -3.03 20.34
CA GLY A 22 -37.14 -1.74 20.03
C GLY A 22 -38.57 -1.86 19.45
N PRO A 23 -39.36 -0.78 19.47
CA PRO A 23 -40.81 -0.81 19.30
C PRO A 23 -41.26 -0.95 17.83
N ARG A 24 -42.43 -1.58 17.64
CA ARG A 24 -43.15 -1.73 16.36
C ARG A 24 -43.77 -0.40 15.93
N VAL A 25 -43.78 -0.13 14.63
CA VAL A 25 -44.51 0.98 13.98
C VAL A 25 -45.60 0.37 13.06
N PRO A 26 -46.80 0.98 12.94
CA PRO A 26 -48.01 0.31 12.47
C PRO A 26 -48.19 0.36 10.94
N GLY A 27 -48.89 -0.64 10.42
CA GLY A 27 -49.22 -0.78 9.00
C GLY A 27 -50.47 -0.01 8.56
N LEU A 28 -50.65 0.06 7.23
CA LEU A 28 -51.83 0.55 6.49
C LEU A 28 -51.87 -0.16 5.09
N PRO A 29 -53.00 -0.17 4.36
CA PRO A 29 -53.79 -1.39 4.04
C PRO A 29 -53.75 -1.82 2.53
N PRO A 30 -54.45 -2.91 2.13
CA PRO A 30 -54.38 -3.49 0.78
C PRO A 30 -55.58 -3.13 -0.13
N MET A 31 -55.36 -3.16 -1.46
CA MET A 31 -56.39 -3.26 -2.52
C MET A 31 -55.74 -4.00 -3.73
N ALA A 32 -56.15 -5.22 -4.11
CA ALA A 32 -57.24 -5.59 -5.05
C ALA A 32 -57.07 -4.97 -6.47
N GLY A 33 -57.05 -5.67 -7.60
CA GLY A 33 -57.18 -7.09 -7.97
C GLY A 33 -57.22 -7.25 -9.51
N ASN A 34 -57.36 -8.51 -9.98
CA ASN A 34 -57.80 -8.97 -11.32
C ASN A 34 -56.84 -8.77 -12.53
N LYS A 35 -56.68 -9.67 -13.52
CA LYS A 35 -57.37 -10.89 -13.99
C LYS A 35 -56.43 -11.65 -14.97
N VAL A 36 -56.54 -12.98 -15.02
CA VAL A 36 -56.13 -13.90 -16.13
C VAL A 36 -57.44 -14.22 -16.90
N PRO A 37 -57.55 -14.58 -18.22
CA PRO A 37 -56.75 -15.55 -19.02
C PRO A 37 -56.74 -15.22 -20.56
N PRO A 38 -56.67 -16.14 -21.56
CA PRO A 38 -56.21 -17.54 -21.67
C PRO A 38 -55.23 -17.80 -22.86
N ALA A 39 -54.79 -19.07 -23.01
CA ALA A 39 -54.05 -19.62 -24.16
C ALA A 39 -54.99 -20.06 -25.30
N LEU A 40 -54.53 -20.01 -26.56
CA LEU A 40 -54.91 -20.94 -27.65
C LEU A 40 -53.93 -20.87 -28.85
N ALA A 41 -53.97 -21.90 -29.70
CA ALA A 41 -52.91 -22.36 -30.60
C ALA A 41 -53.01 -21.94 -32.08
N SER A 42 -51.91 -22.26 -32.81
CA SER A 42 -51.73 -22.58 -34.24
C SER A 42 -51.87 -21.51 -35.34
N HIS A 43 -50.81 -21.31 -36.13
CA HIS A 43 -50.77 -21.55 -37.59
C HIS A 43 -49.35 -21.36 -38.18
N GLN A 44 -48.93 -22.29 -39.06
CA GLN A 44 -47.75 -22.19 -39.96
C GLN A 44 -47.99 -21.15 -41.08
N PRO A 45 -46.92 -20.67 -41.76
CA PRO A 45 -46.64 -21.24 -43.09
C PRO A 45 -45.15 -21.41 -43.48
N ASP A 46 -44.96 -22.45 -44.29
CA ASP A 46 -44.10 -22.65 -45.47
C ASP A 46 -42.55 -22.63 -45.50
N ARG A 47 -42.08 -23.67 -46.20
CA ARG A 47 -40.71 -24.04 -46.62
C ARG A 47 -40.28 -23.30 -47.90
N LYS A 48 -38.97 -22.98 -47.99
CA LYS A 48 -38.02 -23.11 -49.14
C LYS A 48 -36.72 -22.38 -48.73
N GLY A 49 -35.49 -22.87 -48.86
CA GLY A 49 -34.90 -24.10 -49.35
C GLY A 49 -33.36 -23.93 -49.46
N ARG A 50 -32.66 -25.07 -49.57
CA ARG A 50 -31.28 -25.31 -50.08
C ARG A 50 -30.07 -25.08 -49.15
N GLY A 51 -29.24 -26.13 -49.08
CA GLY A 51 -27.80 -26.02 -48.80
C GLY A 51 -27.24 -27.07 -47.84
N GLY A 52 -27.37 -28.37 -48.15
CA GLY A 52 -26.65 -29.42 -47.44
C GLY A 52 -25.19 -29.46 -47.87
N TRP A 53 -24.27 -29.43 -46.91
CA TRP A 53 -22.87 -29.82 -47.10
C TRP A 53 -22.62 -31.12 -46.36
N VAL A 54 -22.26 -32.13 -47.14
CA VAL A 54 -21.84 -33.47 -46.76
C VAL A 54 -20.48 -33.38 -46.08
N TRP A 55 -20.32 -33.97 -44.90
CA TRP A 55 -18.99 -34.19 -44.31
C TRP A 55 -18.50 -35.56 -44.77
N GLU A 56 -17.46 -35.52 -45.59
CA GLU A 56 -16.71 -36.66 -46.11
C GLU A 56 -15.86 -37.26 -44.98
N GLU A 57 -16.05 -38.56 -44.71
CA GLU A 57 -15.22 -39.33 -43.78
C GLU A 57 -13.79 -39.38 -44.32
N THR A 58 -12.87 -38.71 -43.64
CA THR A 58 -11.44 -38.83 -43.91
C THR A 58 -10.84 -39.83 -42.93
N GLU A 59 -10.43 -40.99 -43.44
CA GLU A 59 -9.68 -42.02 -42.72
C GLU A 59 -8.39 -41.44 -42.12
N HIS A 60 -8.19 -41.62 -40.81
CA HIS A 60 -6.91 -41.35 -40.16
C HIS A 60 -6.03 -42.62 -40.21
N PRO A 61 -4.78 -42.54 -40.72
CA PRO A 61 -3.91 -43.70 -40.80
C PRO A 61 -3.33 -44.10 -39.43
N ALA A 62 -3.01 -45.38 -39.34
CA ALA A 62 -2.67 -46.14 -38.14
C ALA A 62 -1.52 -45.58 -37.27
N LYS A 63 -1.64 -45.86 -35.97
CA LYS A 63 -0.66 -45.64 -34.91
C LYS A 63 0.72 -46.22 -35.27
N ARG A 64 1.74 -45.37 -35.32
CA ARG A 64 3.14 -45.79 -35.16
C ARG A 64 3.46 -45.93 -33.68
N VAL A 65 3.75 -47.15 -33.26
CA VAL A 65 4.39 -47.45 -31.97
C VAL A 65 5.80 -46.87 -32.00
N LYS A 66 6.13 -45.99 -31.06
CA LYS A 66 7.49 -45.51 -30.83
C LYS A 66 7.86 -45.84 -29.39
N GLY A 67 8.73 -46.83 -29.24
CA GLY A 67 9.44 -47.09 -27.99
C GLY A 67 10.39 -45.94 -27.68
N GLY A 68 10.43 -45.58 -26.40
CA GLY A 68 11.26 -44.54 -25.81
C GLY A 68 10.75 -44.29 -24.40
N GLU A 69 11.59 -44.54 -23.41
CA GLU A 69 11.36 -44.52 -21.96
C GLU A 69 10.29 -43.52 -21.51
N ASP A 70 9.25 -44.04 -20.85
CA ASP A 70 8.20 -43.29 -20.18
C ASP A 70 8.79 -42.49 -19.00
N GLU A 71 9.26 -41.26 -19.24
CA GLU A 71 9.05 -40.23 -18.23
C GLU A 71 7.61 -39.72 -18.38
N GLU A 72 6.72 -40.17 -17.49
CA GLU A 72 5.39 -39.55 -17.35
C GLU A 72 5.60 -38.03 -17.23
N PRO A 73 4.97 -37.20 -18.09
CA PRO A 73 5.05 -35.76 -17.92
C PRO A 73 4.53 -35.43 -16.52
N PRO A 74 5.27 -34.63 -15.72
CA PRO A 74 4.90 -34.39 -14.33
C PRO A 74 3.46 -33.91 -14.28
N ARG A 75 2.61 -34.62 -13.53
CA ARG A 75 1.18 -34.32 -13.37
C ARG A 75 1.05 -32.82 -13.06
N LYS A 76 0.65 -32.04 -14.07
CA LYS A 76 0.58 -30.58 -13.95
C LYS A 76 -0.54 -30.28 -12.97
N LEU A 77 -0.19 -29.97 -11.72
CA LEU A 77 -1.15 -29.53 -10.71
C LEU A 77 -2.02 -28.41 -11.30
N PRO A 78 -3.34 -28.40 -11.05
CA PRO A 78 -4.20 -27.37 -11.60
C PRO A 78 -3.79 -26.01 -11.03
N LYS A 79 -3.58 -25.02 -11.90
CA LYS A 79 -3.30 -23.64 -11.48
C LYS A 79 -4.51 -23.09 -10.74
N ARG A 80 -4.32 -22.59 -9.52
CA ARG A 80 -5.37 -21.97 -8.70
C ARG A 80 -5.07 -20.51 -8.45
N LYS A 81 -6.12 -19.68 -8.43
CA LYS A 81 -6.01 -18.27 -8.03
C LYS A 81 -6.02 -18.21 -6.51
N ILE A 82 -5.01 -17.56 -5.95
CA ILE A 82 -4.84 -17.39 -4.51
C ILE A 82 -4.65 -15.91 -4.16
N VAL A 83 -4.81 -15.64 -2.87
CA VAL A 83 -4.43 -14.40 -2.21
C VAL A 83 -3.44 -14.73 -1.10
N LEU A 84 -2.38 -13.94 -0.99
CA LEU A 84 -1.40 -14.03 0.08
C LEU A 84 -1.49 -12.79 0.97
N LEU A 85 -1.48 -13.01 2.28
CA LEU A 85 -1.14 -12.00 3.27
C LEU A 85 0.36 -12.09 3.53
N MET A 86 1.07 -10.99 3.36
CA MET A 86 2.51 -10.93 3.54
C MET A 86 2.93 -9.69 4.32
N ALA A 87 4.04 -9.82 5.04
CA ALA A 87 4.67 -8.75 5.79
C ALA A 87 6.16 -8.64 5.44
N TYR A 88 6.70 -7.43 5.56
CA TYR A 88 8.12 -7.16 5.32
C TYR A 88 8.61 -5.89 6.00
N SER A 89 9.90 -5.88 6.36
CA SER A 89 10.65 -4.66 6.66
C SER A 89 11.14 -4.03 5.34
N GLY A 90 10.90 -2.73 5.16
CA GLY A 90 11.22 -2.02 3.92
C GLY A 90 12.69 -1.59 3.78
N LYS A 91 13.49 -1.66 4.86
CA LYS A 91 14.89 -1.23 4.86
C LYS A 91 15.69 -2.07 3.85
N GLY A 92 16.45 -1.39 2.97
CA GLY A 92 17.25 -2.05 1.93
C GLY A 92 16.49 -2.42 0.64
N TYR A 93 15.19 -2.12 0.54
CA TYR A 93 14.39 -2.39 -0.66
C TYR A 93 13.92 -1.12 -1.36
N HIS A 94 13.74 -1.22 -2.67
CA HIS A 94 13.24 -0.14 -3.53
C HIS A 94 11.71 -0.17 -3.68
N GLY A 95 11.02 -0.37 -2.56
CA GLY A 95 9.57 -0.53 -2.49
C GLY A 95 9.09 -1.90 -2.94
N MET A 96 7.78 -2.04 -3.07
CA MET A 96 7.13 -3.31 -3.41
C MET A 96 7.36 -3.71 -4.88
N GLN A 97 7.13 -2.79 -5.82
CA GLN A 97 6.96 -3.12 -7.23
C GLN A 97 8.29 -3.24 -7.98
N ARG A 98 8.50 -4.36 -8.70
CA ARG A 98 9.65 -4.55 -9.62
C ARG A 98 9.71 -3.45 -10.67
N ASN A 99 10.91 -2.92 -10.90
CA ASN A 99 11.21 -1.96 -11.96
C ASN A 99 12.14 -2.60 -12.99
N LEU A 100 11.56 -3.17 -14.06
CA LEU A 100 12.30 -3.79 -15.16
C LEU A 100 13.11 -2.69 -15.89
N GLY A 101 14.41 -2.62 -15.64
CA GLY A 101 15.31 -1.62 -16.22
C GLY A 101 16.27 -0.96 -15.22
N SER A 102 16.12 -1.18 -13.92
CA SER A 102 17.07 -0.72 -12.90
C SER A 102 17.56 -1.91 -12.09
N SER A 103 18.70 -2.50 -12.50
CA SER A 103 19.31 -3.65 -11.81
C SER A 103 19.97 -3.30 -10.48
N GLN A 104 20.08 -2.01 -10.14
CA GLN A 104 20.87 -1.57 -9.00
C GLN A 104 20.26 -1.95 -7.64
N PHE A 105 18.93 -2.15 -7.53
CA PHE A 105 18.31 -2.37 -6.22
C PHE A 105 17.14 -3.35 -6.27
N ARG A 106 17.13 -4.31 -5.34
CA ARG A 106 16.07 -5.31 -5.19
C ARG A 106 14.79 -4.70 -4.63
N THR A 107 13.66 -5.28 -5.03
CA THR A 107 12.31 -4.96 -4.54
C THR A 107 11.74 -6.16 -3.80
N ILE A 108 10.69 -5.95 -2.99
CA ILE A 108 10.05 -7.04 -2.24
C ILE A 108 9.53 -8.13 -3.18
N GLU A 109 9.07 -7.74 -4.36
CA GLU A 109 8.61 -8.69 -5.37
C GLU A 109 9.72 -9.45 -6.06
N ASP A 110 10.96 -8.95 -6.10
CA ASP A 110 12.09 -9.74 -6.60
C ASP A 110 12.29 -10.98 -5.72
N ASP A 111 12.34 -10.78 -4.39
CA ASP A 111 12.49 -11.88 -3.43
C ASP A 111 11.26 -12.79 -3.42
N LEU A 112 10.04 -12.23 -3.47
CA LEU A 112 8.82 -13.03 -3.55
C LEU A 112 8.77 -13.89 -4.82
N VAL A 113 9.08 -13.32 -5.98
CA VAL A 113 9.07 -14.06 -7.25
C VAL A 113 10.15 -15.12 -7.26
N SER A 114 11.36 -14.80 -6.77
CA SER A 114 12.45 -15.77 -6.63
C SER A 114 12.04 -16.95 -5.75
N ALA A 115 11.43 -16.69 -4.59
CA ALA A 115 10.93 -17.72 -3.69
C ALA A 115 9.81 -18.57 -4.31
N LEU A 116 8.89 -17.96 -5.07
CA LEU A 116 7.82 -18.68 -5.76
C LEU A 116 8.35 -19.62 -6.86
N VAL A 117 9.40 -19.23 -7.57
CA VAL A 117 10.06 -20.08 -8.58
C VAL A 117 10.80 -21.22 -7.89
N GLN A 118 11.62 -20.93 -6.88
CA GLN A 118 12.40 -21.94 -6.14
C GLN A 118 11.51 -22.96 -5.43
N ALA A 119 10.39 -22.53 -4.86
CA ALA A 119 9.40 -23.41 -4.24
C ALA A 119 8.60 -24.26 -5.26
N GLY A 120 8.79 -24.06 -6.57
CA GLY A 120 8.03 -24.76 -7.60
C GLY A 120 6.55 -24.33 -7.67
N CYS A 121 6.19 -23.16 -7.14
CA CYS A 121 4.82 -22.65 -7.19
C CYS A 121 4.46 -22.05 -8.56
N ILE A 122 5.45 -21.52 -9.27
CA ILE A 122 5.31 -20.96 -10.62
C ILE A 122 6.49 -21.39 -11.50
N PRO A 123 6.29 -21.54 -12.82
CA PRO A 123 7.39 -21.75 -13.75
C PRO A 123 8.23 -20.47 -13.92
N GLU A 124 9.49 -20.62 -14.29
CA GLU A 124 10.44 -19.50 -14.44
C GLU A 124 9.95 -18.41 -15.40
N ASN A 125 9.30 -18.80 -16.51
CA ASN A 125 8.75 -17.86 -17.49
C ASN A 125 7.63 -16.95 -16.93
N HIS A 126 6.96 -17.34 -15.84
CA HIS A 126 6.02 -16.50 -15.09
C HIS A 126 6.74 -15.55 -14.13
N GLY A 127 7.94 -15.93 -13.66
CA GLY A 127 8.79 -15.06 -12.86
C GLY A 127 9.35 -13.90 -13.68
N THR A 128 9.75 -14.16 -14.93
CA THR A 128 10.18 -13.10 -15.87
C THR A 128 9.02 -12.20 -16.29
N ASP A 129 7.84 -12.78 -16.56
CA ASP A 129 6.62 -12.03 -16.89
C ASP A 129 5.47 -12.33 -15.93
N MET A 130 5.39 -11.52 -14.87
CA MET A 130 4.39 -11.65 -13.81
C MET A 130 2.93 -11.51 -14.30
N ARG A 131 2.71 -10.98 -15.52
CA ARG A 131 1.36 -10.90 -16.13
C ARG A 131 0.80 -12.30 -16.39
N LYS A 132 1.65 -13.28 -16.71
CA LYS A 132 1.27 -14.68 -17.01
C LYS A 132 0.66 -15.41 -15.80
N MET A 133 1.03 -15.01 -14.58
CA MET A 133 0.41 -15.50 -13.34
C MET A 133 -0.70 -14.59 -12.81
N SER A 134 -1.14 -13.59 -13.58
CA SER A 134 -2.16 -12.63 -13.16
C SER A 134 -1.83 -11.97 -11.81
N PHE A 135 -0.55 -11.63 -11.58
CA PHE A 135 -0.09 -11.05 -10.32
C PHE A 135 -0.65 -9.64 -10.11
N GLN A 136 -1.17 -9.35 -8.93
CA GLN A 136 -1.69 -8.05 -8.51
C GLN A 136 -1.33 -7.79 -7.05
N ARG A 137 -1.09 -6.53 -6.70
CA ARG A 137 -0.79 -6.07 -5.34
C ARG A 137 -1.75 -4.97 -4.90
N CYS A 138 -2.16 -4.96 -3.64
CA CYS A 138 -3.12 -3.97 -3.11
C CYS A 138 -2.52 -2.58 -2.88
N ALA A 139 -1.24 -2.55 -2.50
CA ALA A 139 -0.50 -1.33 -2.24
C ALA A 139 0.85 -1.36 -2.96
N ARG A 140 1.20 -0.24 -3.60
CA ARG A 140 2.56 0.04 -4.08
C ARG A 140 3.23 0.85 -2.98
N THR A 141 4.10 0.23 -2.20
CA THR A 141 4.90 0.97 -1.21
C THR A 141 5.99 1.76 -1.93
N ASP A 142 6.16 3.02 -1.51
CA ASP A 142 7.01 3.99 -2.22
C ASP A 142 8.49 3.56 -2.22
N LYS A 143 9.18 3.89 -3.32
CA LYS A 143 10.64 3.82 -3.41
C LYS A 143 11.24 4.91 -2.50
N PRO A 144 12.31 4.64 -1.74
CA PRO A 144 13.02 5.70 -1.01
C PRO A 144 13.44 6.79 -2.00
N LEU A 145 13.31 8.06 -1.59
CA LEU A 145 13.90 9.13 -2.40
C LEU A 145 15.41 8.93 -2.37
N ARG A 146 16.04 8.97 -3.55
CA ARG A 146 17.45 9.33 -3.61
C ARG A 146 17.51 10.74 -3.01
N THR A 147 17.95 10.87 -1.78
CA THR A 147 18.48 12.14 -1.29
C THR A 147 19.45 12.63 -2.35
N SER A 148 19.36 13.92 -2.69
CA SER A 148 20.16 14.54 -3.74
C SER A 148 21.60 14.06 -3.63
N ALA A 149 22.21 13.68 -4.77
CA ALA A 149 23.54 13.08 -4.84
C ALA A 149 24.61 13.83 -4.02
N CYS A 150 24.38 15.12 -3.74
CA CYS A 150 25.18 15.95 -2.86
C CYS A 150 25.38 15.38 -1.44
N PHE A 151 24.39 14.71 -0.84
CA PHE A 151 24.53 14.15 0.52
C PHE A 151 25.25 12.79 0.53
N CYS A 152 25.11 12.01 -0.55
CA CYS A 152 25.75 10.69 -0.68
C CYS A 152 27.27 10.79 -0.90
N LEU A 153 27.74 11.86 -1.56
CA LEU A 153 29.18 12.02 -1.83
C LEU A 153 29.99 12.31 -0.56
N TYR A 154 29.37 12.84 0.50
CA TYR A 154 30.07 13.21 1.73
C TYR A 154 30.04 12.15 2.83
N THR A 155 29.07 11.24 2.83
CA THR A 155 28.86 10.31 3.94
C THR A 155 29.14 8.85 3.61
N GLY A 156 29.22 8.48 2.32
CA GLY A 156 29.39 7.07 1.91
C GLY A 156 28.20 6.15 2.26
N PHE A 157 27.14 6.68 2.87
CA PHE A 157 25.95 5.92 3.25
C PHE A 157 24.79 6.22 2.31
N LEU A 158 24.45 5.22 1.49
CA LEU A 158 23.25 5.22 0.66
C LEU A 158 22.04 4.92 1.57
N PHE A 159 21.38 5.95 2.07
CA PHE A 159 20.23 5.79 2.97
C PHE A 159 19.00 5.27 2.21
N HIS A 160 18.67 3.98 2.39
CA HIS A 160 17.56 3.28 1.72
C HIS A 160 16.41 2.96 2.67
N TRP A 161 15.70 4.00 3.12
CA TRP A 161 14.58 3.85 4.06
C TRP A 161 13.28 3.60 3.31
N GLY A 162 13.10 2.35 2.90
CA GLY A 162 11.87 1.87 2.28
C GLY A 162 10.71 1.80 3.28
N VAL A 163 9.50 1.85 2.73
CA VAL A 163 8.25 1.72 3.48
C VAL A 163 8.01 0.25 3.83
N SER A 164 7.64 -0.04 5.07
CA SER A 164 7.37 -1.40 5.56
C SER A 164 5.89 -1.79 5.39
N ALA A 165 5.56 -3.07 5.53
CA ALA A 165 4.17 -3.53 5.55
C ALA A 165 3.98 -4.70 6.53
N ALA A 166 2.96 -4.61 7.37
CA ALA A 166 2.53 -5.70 8.24
C ALA A 166 1.42 -6.55 7.59
N GLY A 167 0.63 -5.94 6.69
CA GLY A 167 -0.52 -6.60 6.05
C GLY A 167 -0.63 -6.28 4.57
N GLN A 168 0.46 -6.45 3.82
CA GLN A 168 0.40 -6.38 2.35
C GLN A 168 -0.39 -7.58 1.83
N VAL A 169 -1.20 -7.33 0.79
CA VAL A 169 -2.01 -8.36 0.15
C VAL A 169 -1.72 -8.41 -1.34
N VAL A 170 -1.40 -9.61 -1.83
CA VAL A 170 -1.17 -9.90 -3.25
C VAL A 170 -2.08 -11.02 -3.73
N SER A 171 -2.42 -11.03 -5.02
CA SER A 171 -3.19 -12.11 -5.64
C SER A 171 -2.53 -12.57 -6.94
N LEU A 172 -2.48 -13.89 -7.14
CA LEU A 172 -1.73 -14.52 -8.24
C LEU A 172 -2.26 -15.95 -8.51
N LYS A 173 -1.85 -16.53 -9.64
CA LYS A 173 -2.13 -17.92 -10.01
C LYS A 173 -0.88 -18.77 -9.80
N VAL A 174 -1.01 -19.84 -9.02
CA VAL A 174 0.09 -20.76 -8.69
C VAL A 174 -0.34 -22.21 -8.84
N TRP A 175 0.62 -23.11 -8.90
CA TRP A 175 0.42 -24.52 -8.58
C TRP A 175 0.29 -24.67 -7.07
N LEU A 176 -0.83 -25.25 -6.62
CA LEU A 176 -1.10 -25.42 -5.20
C LEU A 176 -0.43 -26.72 -4.73
N ILE A 177 0.84 -26.59 -4.35
CA ILE A 177 1.65 -27.68 -3.80
C ILE A 177 1.36 -27.88 -2.30
N ASP A 178 1.72 -29.06 -1.77
CA ASP A 178 1.66 -29.32 -0.34
C ASP A 178 2.63 -28.42 0.42
N ASP A 179 2.23 -27.97 1.61
CA ASP A 179 2.98 -27.09 2.51
C ASP A 179 3.49 -25.81 1.82
N ILE A 180 2.70 -25.28 0.87
CA ILE A 180 3.05 -24.13 0.05
C ILE A 180 3.53 -22.91 0.86
N LEU A 181 2.92 -22.64 2.02
CA LEU A 181 3.30 -21.52 2.87
C LEU A 181 4.73 -21.68 3.40
N ASP A 182 5.06 -22.86 3.92
CA ASP A 182 6.37 -23.14 4.52
C ASP A 182 7.46 -23.20 3.44
N LYS A 183 7.16 -23.80 2.29
CA LYS A 183 8.08 -23.84 1.14
C LYS A 183 8.38 -22.45 0.58
N ILE A 184 7.38 -21.58 0.42
CA ILE A 184 7.68 -20.20 -0.02
C ILE A 184 8.52 -19.49 1.06
N ASN A 185 8.16 -19.66 2.33
CA ASN A 185 8.86 -19.03 3.43
C ASN A 185 10.32 -19.51 3.58
N SER A 186 10.67 -20.76 3.27
CA SER A 186 12.05 -21.26 3.36
C SER A 186 13.01 -20.60 2.37
N HIS A 187 12.50 -19.99 1.30
CA HIS A 187 13.29 -19.26 0.30
C HIS A 187 13.26 -17.74 0.49
N LEU A 188 12.52 -17.23 1.48
CA LEU A 188 12.47 -15.81 1.81
C LEU A 188 13.46 -15.47 2.94
N PRO A 189 14.02 -14.26 2.96
CA PRO A 189 14.81 -13.80 4.10
C PRO A 189 13.92 -13.55 5.34
N SER A 190 14.47 -13.58 6.56
CA SER A 190 13.69 -13.52 7.81
C SER A 190 12.74 -12.32 7.88
N HIS A 191 13.16 -11.16 7.36
CA HIS A 191 12.40 -9.92 7.30
C HIS A 191 11.36 -9.81 6.17
N ILE A 192 11.05 -10.91 5.45
CA ILE A 192 9.90 -11.02 4.55
C ILE A 192 9.17 -12.34 4.85
N ARG A 193 7.89 -12.28 5.21
CA ARG A 193 7.10 -13.48 5.55
C ARG A 193 5.76 -13.51 4.84
N ILE A 194 5.36 -14.70 4.40
CA ILE A 194 3.97 -14.99 4.04
C ILE A 194 3.26 -15.49 5.29
N LEU A 195 2.25 -14.74 5.74
CA LEU A 195 1.56 -14.96 7.01
C LEU A 195 0.30 -15.83 6.84
N GLY A 196 -0.33 -15.72 5.67
CA GLY A 196 -1.56 -16.44 5.34
C GLY A 196 -1.77 -16.60 3.84
N LEU A 197 -2.56 -17.60 3.47
CA LEU A 197 -2.91 -17.93 2.10
C LEU A 197 -4.38 -18.34 2.04
N LYS A 198 -5.13 -17.78 1.09
CA LYS A 198 -6.52 -18.19 0.81
C LYS A 198 -6.75 -18.41 -0.67
N ARG A 199 -7.57 -19.40 -1.02
CA ARG A 199 -8.03 -19.60 -2.39
C ARG A 199 -9.16 -18.62 -2.69
N VAL A 200 -9.22 -18.14 -3.93
CA VAL A 200 -10.25 -17.21 -4.39
C VAL A 200 -10.70 -17.59 -5.80
N THR A 201 -11.77 -16.95 -6.27
CA THR A 201 -12.24 -17.13 -7.64
C THR A 201 -11.20 -16.73 -8.67
N GLY A 202 -11.28 -17.34 -9.86
CA GLY A 202 -10.34 -17.05 -10.95
C GLY A 202 -10.32 -15.58 -11.39
N GLY A 203 -11.43 -14.86 -11.23
CA GLY A 203 -11.59 -13.45 -11.58
C GLY A 203 -11.22 -12.46 -10.46
N PHE A 204 -10.83 -12.94 -9.27
CA PHE A 204 -10.48 -12.06 -8.16
C PHE A 204 -9.23 -11.23 -8.47
N ASN A 205 -9.31 -9.92 -8.21
CA ASN A 205 -8.20 -8.98 -8.30
C ASN A 205 -8.11 -8.18 -7.00
N SER A 206 -7.07 -8.43 -6.21
CA SER A 206 -6.88 -7.85 -4.89
C SER A 206 -6.82 -6.31 -4.90
N LYS A 207 -6.25 -5.70 -5.95
CA LYS A 207 -6.17 -4.23 -6.11
C LYS A 207 -7.54 -3.60 -6.36
N ASN A 208 -8.38 -4.26 -7.15
CA ASN A 208 -9.68 -3.72 -7.54
C ASN A 208 -10.76 -4.00 -6.50
N LYS A 209 -10.57 -5.02 -5.66
CA LYS A 209 -11.53 -5.43 -4.63
C LYS A 209 -11.23 -4.85 -3.25
N CYS A 210 -10.08 -4.21 -3.03
CA CYS A 210 -9.79 -3.56 -1.76
C CYS A 210 -10.48 -2.19 -1.65
N ASP A 211 -11.07 -1.95 -0.48
CA ASP A 211 -11.94 -0.81 -0.22
C ASP A 211 -11.21 0.36 0.43
N ALA A 212 -10.30 0.03 1.35
CA ALA A 212 -9.52 0.99 2.11
C ALA A 212 -8.17 0.40 2.50
N ARG A 213 -7.28 1.25 2.98
CA ARG A 213 -6.01 0.85 3.58
C ARG A 213 -5.85 1.61 4.89
N THR A 214 -5.30 0.92 5.88
CA THR A 214 -4.86 1.53 7.13
C THR A 214 -3.34 1.48 7.15
N TYR A 215 -2.74 2.65 7.34
CA TYR A 215 -1.31 2.81 7.55
C TYR A 215 -1.08 3.35 8.95
N CYS A 216 0.07 3.01 9.52
CA CYS A 216 0.62 3.71 10.66
C CYS A 216 1.96 4.35 10.30
N TYR A 217 2.30 5.44 10.99
CA TYR A 217 3.55 6.17 10.86
C TYR A 217 4.15 6.32 12.26
N MET A 218 5.17 5.50 12.56
CA MET A 218 5.92 5.57 13.81
C MET A 218 7.04 6.61 13.66
N LEU A 219 7.12 7.55 14.60
CA LEU A 219 8.12 8.61 14.57
C LEU A 219 8.60 9.01 15.97
N PRO A 220 9.86 9.45 16.12
CA PRO A 220 10.32 10.06 17.35
C PRO A 220 9.52 11.32 17.70
N THR A 221 9.18 11.51 18.96
CA THR A 221 8.27 12.60 19.38
C THR A 221 8.87 13.99 19.30
N PHE A 222 10.21 14.13 19.25
CA PHE A 222 10.88 15.41 19.00
C PHE A 222 10.52 16.01 17.62
N ALA A 223 9.89 15.23 16.73
CA ALA A 223 9.24 15.74 15.53
C ALA A 223 8.09 16.72 15.83
N PHE A 224 7.56 16.75 17.05
CA PHE A 224 6.54 17.69 17.51
C PHE A 224 7.07 18.75 18.48
N ALA A 225 8.36 18.74 18.82
CA ALA A 225 8.96 19.75 19.68
C ALA A 225 8.94 21.13 18.98
N HIS A 226 8.31 22.12 19.58
CA HIS A 226 8.25 23.48 19.03
C HIS A 226 9.65 24.09 18.98
N LYS A 227 10.07 24.60 17.82
CA LYS A 227 11.47 24.98 17.54
C LYS A 227 12.06 26.02 18.51
N ASP A 228 11.23 26.93 19.03
CA ASP A 228 11.66 28.01 19.93
C ASP A 228 11.38 27.77 21.41
N ARG A 229 10.55 26.76 21.75
CA ARG A 229 10.01 26.59 23.12
C ARG A 229 10.52 25.33 23.80
N ASP A 230 10.80 24.30 23.00
CA ASP A 230 11.11 22.97 23.50
C ASP A 230 12.56 22.58 23.16
N VAL A 231 13.08 21.62 23.92
CA VAL A 231 14.35 20.95 23.58
C VAL A 231 14.20 20.17 22.27
N GLN A 232 15.22 20.23 21.41
CA GLN A 232 15.18 19.65 20.04
C GLN A 232 15.88 18.31 19.91
N ASP A 233 16.29 17.71 21.03
CA ASP A 233 16.99 16.43 21.08
C ASP A 233 16.11 15.30 21.62
N GLU A 234 16.72 14.14 21.79
CA GLU A 234 16.09 12.87 22.19
C GLU A 234 15.57 12.86 23.65
N SER A 235 15.91 13.89 24.44
CA SER A 235 15.36 14.10 25.79
C SER A 235 13.95 14.70 25.78
N TYR A 236 13.48 15.23 24.63
CA TYR A 236 12.12 15.75 24.50
C TYR A 236 11.07 14.72 24.88
N ARG A 237 10.03 15.15 25.59
CA ARG A 237 8.85 14.34 25.90
C ARG A 237 7.60 15.07 25.47
N LEU A 238 6.72 14.35 24.78
CA LEU A 238 5.51 14.90 24.20
C LEU A 238 4.50 15.26 25.31
N SER A 239 4.14 16.53 25.39
CA SER A 239 3.08 16.98 26.31
C SER A 239 1.69 16.63 25.80
N ALA A 240 0.72 16.56 26.72
CA ALA A 240 -0.67 16.29 26.38
C ALA A 240 -1.26 17.41 25.50
N GLU A 241 -0.85 18.67 25.72
CA GLU A 241 -1.30 19.84 24.96
C GLU A 241 -0.83 19.75 23.50
N THR A 242 0.44 19.40 23.28
CA THR A 242 0.99 19.23 21.93
C THR A 242 0.34 18.03 21.22
N LEU A 243 0.12 16.91 21.93
CA LEU A 243 -0.60 15.77 21.36
C LEU A 243 -2.04 16.12 20.97
N GLN A 244 -2.74 16.93 21.77
CA GLN A 244 -4.07 17.45 21.43
C GLN A 244 -4.03 18.35 20.19
N GLN A 245 -3.03 19.23 20.07
CA GLN A 245 -2.84 20.05 18.88
C GLN A 245 -2.60 19.19 17.63
N VAL A 246 -1.72 18.20 17.72
CA VAL A 246 -1.45 17.23 16.64
C VAL A 246 -2.74 16.53 16.22
N ASN A 247 -3.51 15.99 17.18
CA ASN A 247 -4.76 15.30 16.89
C ASN A 247 -5.83 16.21 16.27
N ARG A 248 -5.92 17.47 16.70
CA ARG A 248 -6.81 18.46 16.09
C ARG A 248 -6.46 18.71 14.62
N LEU A 249 -5.17 18.90 14.31
CA LEU A 249 -4.70 19.11 12.94
C LEU A 249 -4.89 17.87 12.05
N LEU A 250 -4.61 16.67 12.58
CA LEU A 250 -4.82 15.41 11.88
C LEU A 250 -6.30 15.17 11.57
N ALA A 251 -7.20 15.55 12.49
CA ALA A 251 -8.64 15.42 12.29
C ALA A 251 -9.16 16.26 11.12
N CYS A 252 -8.52 17.39 10.77
CA CYS A 252 -8.87 18.21 9.61
C CYS A 252 -8.70 17.46 8.28
N TYR A 253 -7.89 16.40 8.22
CA TYR A 253 -7.76 15.57 7.03
C TYR A 253 -8.96 14.66 6.77
N LYS A 254 -9.81 14.41 7.76
CA LYS A 254 -11.01 13.56 7.62
C LYS A 254 -11.96 14.16 6.58
N GLY A 255 -12.61 13.28 5.81
CA GLY A 255 -13.52 13.69 4.74
C GLY A 255 -12.88 13.62 3.36
N THR A 256 -13.55 14.24 2.38
CA THR A 256 -13.10 14.26 0.99
C THR A 256 -12.49 15.61 0.66
N HIS A 257 -11.19 15.64 0.42
CA HIS A 257 -10.44 16.86 0.10
C HIS A 257 -9.67 16.70 -1.21
N ASN A 258 -9.16 17.82 -1.72
CA ASN A 258 -8.31 17.85 -2.90
C ASN A 258 -6.83 17.74 -2.51
N PHE A 259 -6.25 16.55 -2.64
CA PHE A 259 -4.89 16.27 -2.18
C PHE A 259 -3.81 16.56 -3.23
N HIS A 260 -4.04 17.48 -4.18
CA HIS A 260 -3.08 17.75 -5.28
C HIS A 260 -1.72 18.24 -4.78
N ASN A 261 -1.68 19.04 -3.70
CA ASN A 261 -0.43 19.48 -3.05
C ASN A 261 0.28 18.36 -2.27
N PHE A 262 -0.45 17.30 -1.91
CA PHE A 262 0.06 16.15 -1.16
C PHE A 262 0.62 15.05 -2.06
N THR A 263 0.79 15.29 -3.36
CA THR A 263 1.44 14.35 -4.28
C THR A 263 2.34 15.12 -5.24
N SER A 264 3.05 14.39 -6.09
CA SER A 264 3.75 14.94 -7.25
C SER A 264 2.88 14.80 -8.51
N GLN A 265 3.10 15.67 -9.49
CA GLN A 265 2.49 15.58 -10.83
C GLN A 265 0.95 15.54 -10.84
N LYS A 266 0.32 16.35 -9.98
CA LYS A 266 -1.13 16.57 -10.00
C LYS A 266 -1.47 18.06 -9.99
N GLY A 267 -2.35 18.45 -10.90
CA GLY A 267 -2.95 19.77 -10.96
C GLY A 267 -4.11 19.94 -9.98
N PRO A 268 -4.42 21.19 -9.60
CA PRO A 268 -5.48 21.50 -8.63
C PRO A 268 -6.88 21.12 -9.11
N ARG A 269 -7.14 21.09 -10.42
CA ARG A 269 -8.48 20.78 -10.96
C ARG A 269 -8.67 19.31 -11.35
N GLU A 270 -7.67 18.45 -11.11
CA GLU A 270 -7.78 17.04 -11.46
C GLU A 270 -8.73 16.30 -10.51
N PRO A 271 -9.83 15.69 -11.00
CA PRO A 271 -10.74 14.91 -10.14
C PRO A 271 -10.03 13.74 -9.47
N SER A 272 -9.01 13.20 -10.15
CA SER A 272 -8.16 12.13 -9.65
C SER A 272 -7.26 12.54 -8.47
N ALA A 273 -7.22 13.81 -8.05
CA ALA A 273 -6.54 14.25 -6.83
C ALA A 273 -7.45 14.25 -5.59
N ARG A 274 -8.77 14.12 -5.77
CA ARG A 274 -9.72 14.03 -4.65
C ARG A 274 -9.61 12.68 -3.96
N ARG A 275 -9.39 12.68 -2.65
CA ARG A 275 -9.26 11.46 -1.84
C ARG A 275 -10.10 11.57 -0.58
N TYR A 276 -10.52 10.40 -0.10
CA TYR A 276 -11.36 10.27 1.08
C TYR A 276 -10.57 9.63 2.22
N ILE A 277 -10.39 10.39 3.30
CA ILE A 277 -9.80 9.92 4.55
C ILE A 277 -10.95 9.66 5.53
N LEU A 278 -10.99 8.44 6.06
CA LEU A 278 -11.99 8.02 7.03
C LEU A 278 -11.59 8.52 8.42
N GLU A 279 -10.32 8.36 8.76
CA GLU A 279 -9.80 8.64 10.10
C GLU A 279 -8.30 8.91 10.04
N MET A 280 -7.82 9.84 10.87
CA MET A 280 -6.40 10.07 11.12
C MET A 280 -6.21 10.63 12.53
N TYR A 281 -5.33 10.02 13.32
CA TYR A 281 -5.01 10.43 14.70
C TYR A 281 -3.61 9.95 15.10
N CYS A 282 -3.07 10.50 16.19
CA CYS A 282 -1.85 10.09 16.84
C CYS A 282 -2.17 9.44 18.19
N GLU A 283 -1.59 8.27 18.43
CA GLU A 283 -1.66 7.55 19.70
C GLU A 283 -0.79 8.22 20.77
N GLU A 284 -0.99 7.83 22.03
CA GLU A 284 -0.14 8.23 23.14
C GLU A 284 1.32 7.77 22.93
N PRO A 285 2.29 8.57 23.40
CA PRO A 285 3.70 8.25 23.23
C PRO A 285 4.12 7.06 24.10
N PHE A 286 5.17 6.38 23.67
CA PHE A 286 5.83 5.33 24.43
C PHE A 286 7.35 5.42 24.28
N VAL A 287 8.09 4.92 25.28
CA VAL A 287 9.56 4.95 25.28
C VAL A 287 10.10 3.56 24.95
N ARG A 288 11.04 3.49 23.99
CA ARG A 288 11.85 2.29 23.71
C ARG A 288 13.32 2.70 23.62
N GLU A 289 14.17 2.02 24.39
CA GLU A 289 15.63 2.24 24.38
C GLU A 289 16.04 3.71 24.61
N GLY A 290 15.35 4.42 25.52
CA GLY A 290 15.61 5.82 25.86
C GLY A 290 14.98 6.85 24.93
N LEU A 291 14.50 6.44 23.76
CA LEU A 291 13.82 7.27 22.78
C LEU A 291 12.30 7.20 22.93
N GLU A 292 11.64 8.35 22.92
CA GLU A 292 10.18 8.43 22.92
C GLU A 292 9.64 8.47 21.48
N PHE A 293 8.66 7.61 21.20
CA PHE A 293 7.99 7.49 19.91
C PHE A 293 6.49 7.69 20.07
N ALA A 294 5.84 8.13 19.00
CA ALA A 294 4.40 8.08 18.85
C ALA A 294 4.02 7.40 17.53
N VAL A 295 2.75 7.01 17.40
CA VAL A 295 2.24 6.33 16.21
C VAL A 295 1.05 7.11 15.67
N ILE A 296 1.19 7.64 14.46
CA ILE A 296 0.07 8.23 13.72
C ILE A 296 -0.61 7.11 12.94
N LYS A 297 -1.93 6.93 13.10
CA LYS A 297 -2.74 6.01 12.30
C LYS A 297 -3.57 6.79 11.30
N VAL A 298 -3.66 6.28 10.07
CA VAL A 298 -4.50 6.86 9.01
C VAL A 298 -5.22 5.75 8.24
N LYS A 299 -6.55 5.89 8.13
CA LYS A 299 -7.40 5.03 7.32
C LYS A 299 -8.00 5.85 6.18
N GLY A 300 -7.79 5.40 4.95
CA GLY A 300 -8.27 6.07 3.75
C GLY A 300 -8.70 5.08 2.68
N GLN A 301 -9.60 5.51 1.79
CA GLN A 301 -10.09 4.65 0.71
C GLN A 301 -8.96 4.29 -0.28
N SER A 302 -8.18 5.31 -0.66
CA SER A 302 -6.99 5.17 -1.50
C SER A 302 -6.02 6.31 -1.22
N PHE A 303 -4.74 6.06 -1.50
CA PHE A 303 -3.67 7.04 -1.30
C PHE A 303 -2.88 7.22 -2.60
N MET A 304 -2.49 8.45 -2.88
CA MET A 304 -1.54 8.79 -3.94
C MET A 304 -0.10 8.61 -3.46
N MET A 305 0.84 8.62 -4.41
CA MET A 305 2.27 8.59 -4.11
C MET A 305 2.63 9.74 -3.16
N HIS A 306 3.41 9.45 -2.11
CA HIS A 306 3.82 10.41 -1.07
C HIS A 306 2.71 11.04 -0.21
N GLN A 307 1.42 10.74 -0.44
CA GLN A 307 0.31 11.45 0.20
C GLN A 307 0.40 11.45 1.72
N ILE A 308 0.53 10.27 2.35
CA ILE A 308 0.58 10.14 3.81
C ILE A 308 1.81 10.87 4.37
N ARG A 309 2.97 10.72 3.71
CA ARG A 309 4.23 11.34 4.15
C ARG A 309 4.17 12.87 4.08
N LYS A 310 3.46 13.42 3.09
CA LYS A 310 3.20 14.87 2.99
C LYS A 310 2.16 15.34 4.00
N MET A 311 1.13 14.55 4.28
CA MET A 311 0.13 14.87 5.32
C MET A 311 0.82 14.97 6.70
N VAL A 312 1.63 13.97 7.05
CA VAL A 312 2.44 13.98 8.28
C VAL A 312 3.42 15.14 8.27
N GLY A 313 4.14 15.35 7.15
CA GLY A 313 5.14 16.40 7.05
C GLY A 313 4.58 17.82 7.22
N LEU A 314 3.38 18.10 6.73
CA LEU A 314 2.73 19.40 6.93
C LEU A 314 2.37 19.63 8.39
N VAL A 315 1.80 18.63 9.06
CA VAL A 315 1.45 18.73 10.49
C VAL A 315 2.70 18.93 11.34
N VAL A 316 3.78 18.20 11.04
CA VAL A 316 5.07 18.41 11.71
C VAL A 316 5.57 19.85 11.51
N ALA A 317 5.54 20.39 10.29
CA ALA A 317 5.97 21.76 10.03
C ALA A 317 5.14 22.80 10.79
N ILE A 318 3.83 22.58 10.92
CA ILE A 318 2.93 23.45 11.69
C ILE A 318 3.26 23.38 13.19
N VAL A 319 3.28 22.18 13.76
CA VAL A 319 3.47 21.97 15.20
C VAL A 319 4.86 22.43 15.67
N LYS A 320 5.90 22.24 14.85
CA LYS A 320 7.24 22.75 15.13
C LYS A 320 7.36 24.28 14.98
N GLY A 321 6.36 24.95 14.41
CA GLY A 321 6.35 26.41 14.26
C GLY A 321 7.02 26.95 12.99
N TYR A 322 7.22 26.11 11.96
CA TYR A 322 7.72 26.55 10.64
C TYR A 322 6.62 27.08 9.72
N ALA A 323 5.36 26.66 9.95
CA ALA A 323 4.22 27.09 9.16
C ALA A 323 3.04 27.47 10.07
N PRO A 324 2.22 28.47 9.70
CA PRO A 324 0.98 28.78 10.43
C PRO A 324 -0.08 27.69 10.17
N GLU A 325 -0.99 27.46 11.12
CA GLU A 325 -2.05 26.45 10.96
C GLU A 325 -2.93 26.68 9.72
N SER A 326 -3.09 27.94 9.29
CA SER A 326 -3.85 28.32 8.09
C SER A 326 -3.31 27.70 6.79
N VAL A 327 -2.05 27.26 6.76
CA VAL A 327 -1.47 26.55 5.60
C VAL A 327 -2.22 25.25 5.30
N LEU A 328 -2.77 24.59 6.32
CA LEU A 328 -3.47 23.31 6.16
C LEU A 328 -4.73 23.49 5.34
N GLU A 329 -5.56 24.48 5.67
CA GLU A 329 -6.77 24.79 4.90
C GLU A 329 -6.45 25.34 3.50
N ARG A 330 -5.46 26.23 3.41
CA ARG A 330 -4.98 26.78 2.13
C ARG A 330 -4.45 25.70 1.18
N SER A 331 -3.86 24.63 1.71
CA SER A 331 -3.32 23.52 0.90
C SER A 331 -4.38 22.77 0.08
N TRP A 332 -5.67 22.91 0.41
CA TRP A 332 -6.79 22.35 -0.36
C TRP A 332 -7.20 23.19 -1.57
N GLY A 333 -6.85 24.48 -1.57
CA GLY A 333 -7.17 25.44 -2.62
C GLY A 333 -6.38 25.19 -3.91
N GLU A 334 -6.51 26.11 -4.87
CA GLU A 334 -5.80 25.99 -6.16
C GLU A 334 -4.30 26.34 -6.06
N GLU A 335 -3.92 27.08 -5.02
CA GLU A 335 -2.53 27.49 -4.79
C GLU A 335 -1.59 26.28 -4.61
N LYS A 336 -0.37 26.43 -5.11
CA LYS A 336 0.69 25.46 -4.85
C LYS A 336 1.34 25.74 -3.51
N VAL A 337 1.36 24.71 -2.67
CA VAL A 337 2.04 24.71 -1.37
C VAL A 337 3.16 23.69 -1.43
N ASP A 338 4.37 24.12 -1.08
CA ASP A 338 5.52 23.22 -0.98
C ASP A 338 5.46 22.41 0.31
N VAL A 339 4.63 21.35 0.28
CA VAL A 339 4.40 20.50 1.45
C VAL A 339 5.61 19.60 1.73
N PRO A 340 6.22 19.67 2.94
CA PRO A 340 7.32 18.82 3.34
C PRO A 340 6.93 17.35 3.28
N LYS A 341 7.86 16.50 2.87
CA LYS A 341 7.64 15.05 2.77
C LYS A 341 8.46 14.32 3.80
N ALA A 342 7.80 13.82 4.85
CA ALA A 342 8.43 13.04 5.90
C ALA A 342 9.18 11.80 5.36
N PRO A 343 10.16 11.24 6.08
CA PRO A 343 10.89 10.02 5.67
C PRO A 343 9.98 8.81 5.43
N GLY A 344 10.44 7.84 4.64
CA GLY A 344 9.69 6.60 4.41
C GLY A 344 9.79 5.57 5.55
N LEU A 345 10.83 5.68 6.38
CA LEU A 345 11.20 4.74 7.44
C LEU A 345 10.03 4.37 8.36
N GLY A 346 9.37 5.39 8.91
CA GLY A 346 8.28 5.23 9.87
C GLY A 346 6.98 4.70 9.29
N LEU A 347 6.81 4.71 7.96
CA LEU A 347 5.56 4.36 7.31
C LEU A 347 5.39 2.84 7.19
N VAL A 348 4.28 2.33 7.71
CA VAL A 348 3.93 0.90 7.67
C VAL A 348 2.51 0.74 7.14
N LEU A 349 2.33 -0.09 6.12
CA LEU A 349 1.00 -0.57 5.72
C LEU A 349 0.53 -1.61 6.76
N GLU A 350 -0.45 -1.25 7.60
CA GLU A 350 -0.97 -2.16 8.62
C GLU A 350 -1.98 -3.14 8.05
N ARG A 351 -3.00 -2.63 7.33
CA ARG A 351 -4.12 -3.46 6.90
C ARG A 351 -4.68 -3.04 5.56
N VAL A 352 -5.02 -4.04 4.74
CA VAL A 352 -5.85 -3.87 3.54
C VAL A 352 -7.26 -4.35 3.84
N HIS A 353 -8.23 -3.51 3.52
CA HIS A 353 -9.63 -3.68 3.87
C HIS A 353 -10.44 -4.23 2.67
N PHE A 354 -11.26 -5.25 2.93
CA PHE A 354 -12.09 -5.96 1.94
C PHE A 354 -13.56 -6.09 2.39
N GLU A 355 -14.02 -5.22 3.30
CA GLU A 355 -15.36 -5.34 3.90
C GLU A 355 -16.48 -5.27 2.85
N LYS A 356 -16.38 -4.42 1.82
CA LYS A 356 -17.41 -4.37 0.76
C LYS A 356 -17.37 -5.61 -0.13
N TYR A 357 -16.18 -6.16 -0.36
CA TYR A 357 -16.05 -7.46 -1.04
C TYR A 357 -16.74 -8.56 -0.23
N ASN A 358 -16.49 -8.62 1.08
CA ASN A 358 -17.08 -9.62 1.97
C ASN A 358 -18.60 -9.43 2.13
N GLN A 359 -19.11 -8.20 2.16
CA GLN A 359 -20.56 -7.94 2.16
C GLN A 359 -21.24 -8.43 0.87
N ARG A 360 -20.55 -8.29 -0.28
CA ARG A 360 -21.13 -8.66 -1.58
C ARG A 360 -21.03 -10.15 -1.91
N PHE A 361 -19.96 -10.81 -1.49
CA PHE A 361 -19.66 -12.20 -1.87
C PHE A 361 -19.57 -13.15 -0.69
N GLY A 362 -19.38 -12.67 0.54
CA GLY A 362 -19.17 -13.53 1.72
C GLY A 362 -20.42 -14.23 2.24
N GLY A 363 -21.61 -13.90 1.73
CA GLY A 363 -22.89 -14.48 2.13
C GLY A 363 -23.53 -15.39 1.09
N ASP A 364 -22.87 -15.68 -0.03
CA ASP A 364 -23.48 -16.44 -1.14
C ASP A 364 -23.33 -17.98 -1.01
N GLY A 365 -22.70 -18.45 0.08
CA GLY A 365 -22.48 -19.87 0.34
C GLY A 365 -21.45 -20.54 -0.58
N LEU A 366 -20.86 -19.78 -1.53
CA LEU A 366 -19.90 -20.25 -2.52
C LEU A 366 -18.50 -19.65 -2.30
N HIS A 367 -18.42 -18.43 -1.77
CA HIS A 367 -17.16 -17.74 -1.54
C HIS A 367 -16.87 -17.53 -0.06
N GLU A 368 -15.68 -17.95 0.37
CA GLU A 368 -15.18 -17.60 1.70
C GLU A 368 -14.88 -16.10 1.79
N PRO A 369 -15.31 -15.42 2.87
CA PRO A 369 -14.90 -14.05 3.14
C PRO A 369 -13.37 -13.92 3.20
N LEU A 370 -12.85 -12.87 2.57
CA LEU A 370 -11.45 -12.50 2.66
C LEU A 370 -11.21 -11.72 3.94
N ASP A 371 -11.02 -12.47 5.01
CA ASP A 371 -10.68 -11.99 6.35
C ASP A 371 -9.43 -12.68 6.88
N TRP A 372 -8.62 -11.97 7.67
CA TRP A 372 -7.32 -12.42 8.18
C TRP A 372 -7.26 -12.45 9.72
N THR A 373 -8.42 -12.56 10.39
CA THR A 373 -8.49 -12.51 11.86
C THR A 373 -7.66 -13.62 12.52
N GLN A 374 -7.54 -14.79 11.88
CA GLN A 374 -6.71 -15.89 12.39
C GLN A 374 -5.21 -15.58 12.32
N GLU A 375 -4.79 -14.73 11.38
CA GLU A 375 -3.40 -14.33 11.18
C GLU A 375 -2.98 -13.08 11.96
N GLU A 376 -3.90 -12.36 12.62
CA GLU A 376 -3.61 -11.12 13.39
C GLU A 376 -2.51 -11.31 14.44
N GLY A 377 -2.45 -12.50 15.07
CA GLY A 377 -1.36 -12.86 15.99
C GLY A 377 0.01 -12.89 15.30
N LYS A 378 0.09 -13.45 14.08
CA LYS A 378 1.32 -13.51 13.27
C LYS A 378 1.71 -12.12 12.77
N VAL A 379 0.74 -11.31 12.35
CA VAL A 379 0.94 -9.91 11.94
C VAL A 379 1.55 -9.11 13.08
N THR A 380 0.97 -9.21 14.28
CA THR A 380 1.46 -8.50 15.48
C THR A 380 2.86 -8.96 15.86
N ALA A 381 3.11 -10.27 15.90
CA ALA A 381 4.44 -10.82 16.20
C ALA A 381 5.49 -10.33 15.19
N PHE A 382 5.17 -10.31 13.89
CA PHE A 382 6.10 -9.83 12.87
C PHE A 382 6.40 -8.33 13.01
N LYS A 383 5.39 -7.50 13.33
CA LYS A 383 5.61 -6.07 13.59
C LYS A 383 6.61 -5.84 14.72
N GLU A 384 6.39 -6.51 15.85
CA GLU A 384 7.24 -6.36 17.05
C GLU A 384 8.64 -6.95 16.87
N GLN A 385 8.80 -7.99 16.05
CA GLN A 385 10.09 -8.66 15.85
C GLN A 385 10.95 -8.02 14.75
N TYR A 386 10.34 -7.55 13.66
CA TYR A 386 11.08 -7.17 12.45
C TYR A 386 10.86 -5.72 12.00
N ILE A 387 9.67 -5.15 12.20
CA ILE A 387 9.36 -3.80 11.70
C ILE A 387 9.75 -2.73 12.72
N TYR A 388 9.17 -2.76 13.93
CA TYR A 388 9.45 -1.74 14.94
C TYR A 388 10.90 -1.71 15.40
N PRO A 389 11.58 -2.84 15.66
CA PRO A 389 13.00 -2.80 16.03
C PRO A 389 13.87 -2.17 14.94
N THR A 390 13.60 -2.45 13.67
CA THR A 390 14.32 -1.83 12.54
C THR A 390 14.10 -0.32 12.52
N ILE A 391 12.87 0.16 12.75
CA ILE A 391 12.57 1.61 12.80
C ILE A 391 13.30 2.25 13.98
N VAL A 392 13.18 1.67 15.18
CA VAL A 392 13.78 2.19 16.42
C VAL A 392 15.30 2.27 16.30
N SER A 393 15.95 1.18 15.90
CA SER A 393 17.41 1.14 15.78
C SER A 393 17.91 2.10 14.69
N THR A 394 17.18 2.22 13.58
CA THR A 394 17.54 3.14 12.49
C THR A 394 17.41 4.61 12.92
N GLU A 395 16.36 4.97 13.68
CA GLU A 395 16.25 6.33 14.24
C GLU A 395 17.33 6.62 15.28
N ARG A 396 17.69 5.63 16.11
CA ARG A 396 18.76 5.76 17.11
C ARG A 396 20.14 5.93 16.47
N ASP A 397 20.49 5.03 15.55
CA ASP A 397 21.86 4.91 15.05
C ASP A 397 22.13 5.87 13.87
N GLU A 398 21.11 6.11 13.04
CA GLU A 398 21.26 6.87 11.78
C GLU A 398 20.49 8.19 11.80
N ARG A 399 19.66 8.44 12.83
CA ARG A 399 18.99 9.72 13.11
C ARG A 399 18.18 10.26 11.92
N SER A 400 17.47 9.37 11.23
CA SER A 400 16.74 9.69 9.99
C SER A 400 15.76 10.86 10.15
N MET A 401 14.95 10.88 11.21
CA MET A 401 13.99 11.94 11.47
C MET A 401 14.70 13.26 11.75
N ALA A 402 15.73 13.26 12.61
CA ALA A 402 16.47 14.46 12.96
C ALA A 402 17.13 15.12 11.73
N GLN A 403 17.76 14.32 10.86
CA GLN A 403 18.33 14.82 9.60
C GLN A 403 17.28 15.46 8.70
N TRP A 404 16.09 14.87 8.59
CA TRP A 404 15.00 15.43 7.78
C TRP A 404 14.41 16.70 8.41
N LEU A 405 14.27 16.76 9.73
CA LEU A 405 13.78 17.95 10.43
C LEU A 405 14.66 19.18 10.16
N ASN A 406 15.97 18.99 9.99
CA ASN A 406 16.91 20.06 9.62
C ASN A 406 16.67 20.64 8.21
N THR A 407 15.88 19.98 7.37
CA THR A 407 15.50 20.48 6.04
C THR A 407 14.22 21.33 6.05
N LEU A 408 13.46 21.34 7.15
CA LEU A 408 12.21 22.11 7.27
C LEU A 408 12.38 23.62 6.98
N PRO A 409 13.48 24.29 7.37
CA PRO A 409 13.69 25.70 7.06
C PRO A 409 13.75 26.04 5.56
N ILE A 410 14.00 25.06 4.68
CA ILE A 410 14.11 25.29 3.23
C ILE A 410 12.73 25.54 2.61
N HIS A 411 11.66 25.08 3.25
CA HIS A 411 10.30 25.21 2.73
C HIS A 411 9.74 26.61 2.95
N ASN A 412 9.23 27.23 1.89
CA ASN A 412 8.59 28.53 1.96
C ASN A 412 7.07 28.39 2.17
N PHE A 413 6.59 28.72 3.37
CA PHE A 413 5.17 28.67 3.73
C PHE A 413 4.43 30.01 3.66
N SER A 414 5.18 31.11 3.50
CA SER A 414 4.67 32.48 3.40
C SER A 414 4.47 32.95 1.96
N GLY A 415 5.23 32.39 1.00
CA GLY A 415 5.11 32.71 -0.41
C GLY A 415 3.94 31.99 -1.07
N THR A 416 3.00 32.73 -1.66
CA THR A 416 2.28 32.26 -2.84
C THR A 416 3.33 31.90 -3.89
N ALA A 417 3.25 30.69 -4.46
CA ALA A 417 4.18 30.23 -5.50
C ALA A 417 3.94 30.95 -6.84
N LEU A 418 4.05 32.27 -6.84
CA LEU A 418 4.04 33.20 -7.98
C LEU A 418 5.33 34.02 -7.88
N GLY A 419 6.46 33.46 -8.32
CA GLY A 419 7.73 34.19 -8.25
C GLY A 419 9.02 33.42 -8.56
N ALA A 420 8.95 32.12 -8.85
CA ALA A 420 10.14 31.35 -9.28
C ALA A 420 10.22 31.17 -10.81
N ALA A 421 9.69 32.12 -11.57
CA ALA A 421 9.74 32.15 -13.02
C ALA A 421 9.95 33.57 -13.56
N ASP A 422 10.79 34.38 -12.91
CA ASP A 422 11.42 35.53 -13.57
C ASP A 422 12.62 36.07 -12.76
N THR A 423 13.79 35.43 -12.91
CA THR A 423 15.07 36.15 -12.80
C THR A 423 15.98 35.59 -13.88
N GLY A 424 15.83 36.16 -15.08
CA GLY A 424 16.79 36.00 -16.15
C GLY A 424 18.15 36.55 -15.75
N ALA A 425 19.01 35.71 -15.19
CA ALA A 425 20.45 35.94 -15.22
C ALA A 425 20.97 35.45 -16.57
N LYS A 426 20.99 36.36 -17.55
CA LYS A 426 21.74 36.21 -18.80
C LYS A 426 23.21 35.91 -18.45
N VAL A 427 23.68 34.72 -18.83
CA VAL A 427 25.11 34.47 -18.98
C VAL A 427 25.60 35.33 -20.15
N PRO A 428 26.68 36.14 -20.01
CA PRO A 428 27.21 36.89 -21.13
C PRO A 428 27.84 35.93 -22.14
N SER A 429 27.35 35.95 -23.37
CA SER A 429 28.07 35.39 -24.52
C SER A 429 29.25 36.31 -24.84
N SER A 430 30.48 35.82 -24.64
CA SER A 430 31.68 36.44 -25.20
C SER A 430 31.74 36.16 -26.70
N LEU A 431 31.73 37.24 -27.49
CA LEU A 431 32.01 37.26 -28.92
C LEU A 431 33.52 37.41 -29.17
N GLU A 432 33.89 37.13 -30.43
CA GLU A 432 35.18 37.34 -31.13
C GLU A 432 36.23 36.26 -30.86
N GLY A 433 36.79 35.56 -31.84
CA GLY A 433 37.01 35.89 -33.25
C GLY A 433 38.50 35.74 -33.53
N SER A 434 38.91 34.64 -34.19
CA SER A 434 40.23 34.53 -34.80
C SER A 434 40.13 33.65 -36.03
N GLU A 435 40.52 34.24 -37.15
CA GLU A 435 40.67 33.69 -38.48
C GLU A 435 41.75 32.60 -38.55
N GLY A 436 41.69 31.78 -39.60
CA GLY A 436 42.85 31.06 -40.15
C GLY A 436 42.56 29.65 -40.67
N ASP A 437 42.53 29.53 -42.01
CA ASP A 437 42.95 28.41 -42.90
C ASP A 437 42.66 26.96 -42.48
N GLY A 438 42.18 26.03 -43.32
CA GLY A 438 42.29 25.83 -44.76
C GLY A 438 42.29 24.31 -45.02
N ASP A 439 41.84 23.91 -46.21
CA ASP A 439 42.03 22.61 -46.89
C ASP A 439 41.23 21.33 -46.51
N THR A 440 40.43 20.91 -47.51
CA THR A 440 40.31 19.58 -48.19
C THR A 440 40.66 18.31 -47.40
N ASP A 441 39.95 17.18 -47.43
CA ASP A 441 39.05 16.53 -48.43
C ASP A 441 37.93 15.75 -47.72
#